data_AF-A0A167WJX4-F1
#
_entry.id   AF-A0A167WJX4-F1
#
_cell.length_a   1.000
_cell.length_b   1.000
_cell.length_c   1.000
_cell.angle_alpha   90.00
_cell.angle_beta   90.00
_cell.angle_gamma   90.00
#
_symmetry.space_group_name_H-M   'P 1'
#
loop_
_entity.id
_entity.type
_entity.pdbx_description
1 polymer ?
#
loop_
_entity_poly.entity_id
_entity_poly.type
_entity_poly.pdbx_seq_one_letter_code
_entity_poly.pdbx_strand_id
1 'polypeptide(L)'
;MAIRQWRVIPSTSSSEKTRGLGLGLVSTRLARPCTTVIASERNDDTSTCPRRTPPAKILEAFQSALRGCAGAVVDHIDVLINSSGYCPALTPAAKTSGEDLRAALETNAIASLMVSRALRPLLLRQSPVSSPPKLILIFSSDGGIAT
;
A
#
# COMPACT_ATOMS: atom_id res chain seq x y z
N MET A 1 -24.87 8.81 -16.88
CA MET A 1 -24.35 9.82 -15.93
C MET A 1 -22.89 9.50 -15.65
N ALA A 2 -21.99 10.06 -16.45
CA ALA A 2 -20.55 9.75 -16.42
C ALA A 2 -19.82 10.86 -15.65
N ILE A 3 -19.56 10.62 -14.37
CA ILE A 3 -18.73 11.51 -13.55
C ILE A 3 -17.28 11.07 -13.76
N ARG A 4 -16.52 11.91 -14.47
CA ARG A 4 -15.06 11.83 -14.60
C ARG A 4 -14.42 12.62 -13.44
N GLN A 5 -13.20 12.23 -13.03
CA GLN A 5 -12.39 12.68 -11.87
C GLN A 5 -12.80 12.01 -10.54
N TRP A 6 -11.90 11.45 -9.72
CA TRP A 6 -10.57 11.91 -9.29
C TRP A 6 -9.60 10.74 -8.99
N ARG A 7 -8.28 10.95 -9.10
CA ARG A 7 -7.25 10.03 -8.58
C ARG A 7 -6.14 10.81 -7.89
N VAL A 8 -5.97 10.60 -6.60
CA VAL A 8 -4.92 11.27 -5.83
C VAL A 8 -3.57 10.68 -6.18
N ILE A 9 -2.78 11.48 -6.90
CA ILE A 9 -1.32 11.47 -6.97
C ILE A 9 -0.89 12.77 -6.27
N PRO A 10 -0.22 12.76 -5.11
CA PRO A 10 0.38 13.96 -4.58
C PRO A 10 1.80 14.09 -5.15
N SER A 11 1.93 14.74 -6.30
CA SER A 11 2.78 15.93 -6.41
C SER A 11 2.76 16.45 -7.84
N THR A 12 2.46 17.73 -7.96
CA THR A 12 2.85 18.60 -9.06
C THR A 12 4.35 18.44 -9.37
N SER A 13 4.69 17.52 -10.26
CA SER A 13 5.84 17.56 -11.16
C SER A 13 5.91 16.21 -11.88
N SER A 14 6.08 16.29 -13.19
CA SER A 14 6.39 15.19 -14.08
C SER A 14 7.76 14.58 -13.75
N SER A 15 7.87 13.71 -12.74
CA SER A 15 9.00 12.76 -12.58
C SER A 15 8.86 11.90 -11.31
N GLU A 16 8.74 10.58 -11.48
CA GLU A 16 9.26 9.54 -10.56
C GLU A 16 8.60 9.21 -9.20
N LYS A 17 7.30 8.91 -9.10
CA LYS A 17 6.74 8.49 -7.79
C LYS A 17 6.22 7.03 -7.68
N THR A 18 5.29 6.54 -8.50
CA THR A 18 4.95 5.09 -8.44
C THR A 18 5.80 4.31 -9.46
N ARG A 19 6.65 3.37 -9.02
CA ARG A 19 7.50 2.56 -9.92
C ARG A 19 7.01 1.12 -10.01
N GLY A 20 7.43 0.41 -11.06
CA GLY A 20 7.30 -1.04 -11.18
C GLY A 20 5.86 -1.58 -11.19
N LEU A 21 5.65 -2.72 -10.55
CA LEU A 21 4.37 -3.45 -10.54
C LEU A 21 3.21 -2.61 -9.98
N GLY A 22 3.47 -1.78 -8.97
CA GLY A 22 2.47 -0.90 -8.37
C GLY A 22 1.87 0.07 -9.40
N LEU A 23 2.70 0.72 -10.21
CA LEU A 23 2.24 1.60 -11.29
C LEU A 23 1.46 0.84 -12.36
N GLY A 24 1.92 -0.36 -12.75
CA GLY A 24 1.22 -1.19 -13.74
C GLY A 24 -0.19 -1.58 -13.29
N LEU A 25 -0.34 -2.00 -12.03
CA LEU A 25 -1.64 -2.33 -11.42
C LEU A 25 -2.56 -1.10 -11.36
N VAL A 26 -1.99 0.04 -11.00
CA VAL A 26 -2.64 1.33 -10.94
C VAL A 26 -3.13 1.74 -12.35
N SER A 27 -2.29 1.69 -13.38
CA SER A 27 -2.69 2.03 -14.76
C SER A 27 -3.76 1.11 -15.32
N THR A 28 -3.61 -0.22 -15.16
CA THR A 28 -4.58 -1.20 -15.64
C THR A 28 -5.94 -1.08 -14.94
N ARG A 29 -5.95 -0.72 -13.66
CA ARG A 29 -7.19 -0.60 -12.89
C ARG A 29 -7.95 0.69 -13.16
N LEU A 30 -7.29 1.79 -13.58
CA LEU A 30 -7.97 2.98 -14.11
C LEU A 30 -8.67 2.76 -15.43
N ALA A 31 -8.10 1.91 -16.29
CA ALA A 31 -8.68 1.66 -17.61
C ALA A 31 -10.08 1.03 -17.50
N ARG A 32 -10.45 0.50 -16.32
CA ARG A 32 -11.77 -0.08 -16.07
C ARG A 32 -12.76 0.99 -15.60
N PRO A 33 -14.00 1.02 -16.16
CA PRO A 33 -15.02 1.94 -15.70
C PRO A 33 -15.41 1.68 -14.24
N CYS A 34 -15.94 2.71 -13.58
CA CYS A 34 -16.46 2.64 -12.20
C CYS A 34 -15.46 2.10 -11.18
N THR A 35 -14.17 2.43 -11.34
CA THR A 35 -13.13 1.96 -10.42
C THR A 35 -12.36 3.14 -9.84
N THR A 36 -12.49 3.34 -8.53
CA THR A 36 -11.67 4.28 -7.78
C THR A 36 -10.42 3.57 -7.29
N VAL A 37 -9.26 4.19 -7.47
CA VAL A 37 -8.00 3.62 -7.00
C VAL A 37 -7.22 4.68 -6.26
N ILE A 38 -6.79 4.33 -5.06
CA ILE A 38 -5.96 5.15 -4.20
C ILE A 38 -4.57 4.53 -4.23
N ALA A 39 -3.60 5.29 -4.72
CA ALA A 39 -2.19 4.90 -4.68
C ALA A 39 -1.51 5.70 -3.58
N SER A 40 -0.72 5.02 -2.75
CA SER A 40 0.05 5.64 -1.68
C SER A 40 1.50 5.18 -1.79
N GLU A 41 2.41 6.09 -1.47
CA GLU A 41 3.84 5.83 -1.43
C GLU A 41 4.42 6.32 -0.12
N ARG A 42 5.63 5.88 0.18
CA ARG A 42 6.39 6.42 1.30
C ARG A 42 6.92 7.79 0.91
N ASN A 43 6.70 8.76 1.78
CA ASN A 43 7.39 10.04 1.71
C ASN A 43 8.66 9.94 2.58
N ASP A 44 9.79 10.47 2.08
CA ASP A 44 11.08 10.40 2.77
C ASP A 44 11.18 11.34 3.98
N ASP A 45 10.10 12.01 4.38
CA ASP A 45 10.05 12.80 5.62
C ASP A 45 10.17 11.87 6.85
N THR A 46 11.41 11.78 7.31
CA THR A 46 12.07 10.81 8.19
C THR A 46 11.57 10.76 9.64
N SER A 47 10.37 10.26 9.97
CA SER A 47 10.06 10.06 11.41
C SER A 47 9.14 8.92 11.83
N THR A 48 8.41 8.26 10.93
CA THR A 48 7.46 7.21 11.33
C THR A 48 7.93 5.82 10.93
N CYS A 49 8.69 5.15 11.81
CA CYS A 49 8.89 3.71 11.69
C CYS A 49 7.52 3.00 11.74
N PRO A 50 7.15 2.18 10.74
CA PRO A 50 5.89 1.43 10.74
C PRO A 50 5.72 0.59 12.01
N ARG A 51 6.80 -0.03 12.49
CA ARG A 51 6.86 -0.81 13.74
C ARG A 51 6.45 -0.04 15.00
N ARG A 52 6.68 1.26 15.05
CA ARG A 52 6.36 2.10 16.23
C ARG A 52 5.04 2.84 16.08
N THR A 53 4.41 2.75 14.92
CA THR A 53 3.17 3.48 14.63
C THR A 53 1.97 2.58 14.92
N PRO A 54 1.12 2.94 15.91
CA PRO A 54 -0.09 2.19 16.17
C PRO A 54 -0.99 2.16 14.92
N PRO A 55 -1.70 1.04 14.64
CA PRO A 55 -2.59 0.93 13.49
C PRO A 55 -3.63 2.05 13.39
N ALA A 56 -4.08 2.59 14.53
CA ALA A 56 -5.01 3.72 14.58
C ALA A 56 -4.44 4.99 13.92
N LYS A 57 -3.15 5.29 14.14
CA LYS A 57 -2.48 6.44 13.53
C LYS A 57 -2.29 6.26 12.03
N ILE A 58 -2.11 5.02 11.56
CA ILE A 58 -2.02 4.71 10.13
C ILE A 58 -3.36 4.98 9.44
N LEU A 59 -4.47 4.56 10.06
CA LEU A 59 -5.81 4.82 9.55
C LEU A 59 -6.13 6.33 9.53
N GLU A 60 -5.75 7.05 10.59
CA GLU A 60 -5.93 8.50 10.68
C GLU A 60 -5.12 9.22 9.59
N ALA A 61 -3.84 8.87 9.42
CA ALA A 61 -2.99 9.42 8.38
C ALA A 61 -3.54 9.14 6.98
N PHE A 62 -4.04 7.92 6.74
CA PHE A 62 -4.70 7.53 5.49
C PHE A 62 -5.94 8.39 5.20
N GLN A 63 -6.85 8.53 6.16
CA GLN A 63 -8.05 9.35 6.01
C GLN A 63 -7.72 10.85 5.89
N SER A 64 -6.70 11.33 6.61
CA SER A 64 -6.24 12.71 6.52
C SER A 64 -5.67 13.03 5.14
N ALA A 65 -4.82 12.14 4.60
CA ALA A 65 -4.30 12.28 3.24
C ALA A 65 -5.43 12.32 2.21
N LEU A 66 -6.43 11.44 2.33
CA LEU A 66 -7.58 11.43 1.42
C LEU A 66 -8.43 12.69 1.51
N ARG A 67 -8.66 13.21 2.72
CA ARG A 67 -9.34 14.50 2.90
C ARG A 67 -8.56 15.64 2.25
N GLY A 68 -7.24 15.70 2.45
CA GLY A 68 -6.38 16.73 1.89
C GLY A 68 -6.31 16.71 0.36
N CYS A 69 -6.35 15.52 -0.26
CA CYS A 69 -6.14 15.39 -1.69
C CYS A 69 -7.43 15.24 -2.52
N ALA A 70 -8.48 14.65 -1.96
CA ALA A 70 -9.74 14.36 -2.65
C ALA A 70 -10.97 14.99 -1.99
N GLY A 71 -10.81 15.68 -0.86
CA GLY A 71 -11.95 16.21 -0.08
C GLY A 71 -12.90 15.12 0.42
N ALA A 72 -12.46 13.85 0.41
CA ALA A 72 -13.32 12.70 0.62
C ALA A 72 -12.87 11.88 1.83
N VAL A 73 -13.86 11.26 2.48
CA VAL A 73 -13.66 10.23 3.50
C VAL A 73 -14.06 8.91 2.86
N VAL A 74 -13.16 7.94 2.91
CA VAL A 74 -13.44 6.60 2.38
C VAL A 74 -14.10 5.77 3.47
N ASP A 75 -15.33 5.32 3.22
CA ASP A 75 -16.10 4.53 4.18
C ASP A 75 -15.76 3.03 4.14
N HIS A 76 -15.47 2.49 2.95
CA HIS A 76 -15.12 1.07 2.76
C HIS A 76 -14.01 0.90 1.73
N ILE A 77 -13.33 -0.24 1.77
CA ILE A 77 -12.33 -0.65 0.78
C ILE A 77 -12.73 -2.02 0.25
N ASP A 78 -12.79 -2.19 -1.07
CA ASP A 78 -13.07 -3.50 -1.67
C ASP A 78 -11.82 -4.37 -1.82
N VAL A 79 -10.71 -3.73 -2.19
CA VAL A 79 -9.44 -4.40 -2.47
C VAL A 79 -8.29 -3.60 -1.88
N LEU A 80 -7.52 -4.25 -1.01
CA LEU A 80 -6.25 -3.73 -0.52
C LEU A 80 -5.09 -4.50 -1.17
N ILE A 81 -4.15 -3.79 -1.79
CA ILE A 81 -2.96 -4.37 -2.41
C ILE A 81 -1.72 -3.84 -1.71
N ASN A 82 -1.00 -4.69 -1.00
CA ASN A 82 0.30 -4.36 -0.43
C ASN A 82 1.39 -4.69 -1.44
N SER A 83 1.83 -3.66 -2.18
CA SER A 83 2.86 -3.76 -3.22
C SER A 83 4.22 -3.18 -2.79
N SER A 84 4.29 -2.52 -1.63
CA SER A 84 5.52 -1.88 -1.16
C SER A 84 6.57 -2.93 -0.82
N GLY A 85 7.75 -2.82 -1.43
CA GLY A 85 8.86 -3.74 -1.22
C GLY A 85 10.20 -3.00 -1.12
N TYR A 86 11.13 -3.61 -0.39
CA TYR A 86 12.53 -3.24 -0.30
C TYR A 86 13.39 -4.49 -0.49
N CYS A 87 14.35 -4.40 -1.41
CA CYS A 87 15.33 -5.45 -1.67
C CYS A 87 16.72 -4.79 -1.56
N PRO A 88 17.46 -5.02 -0.46
CA PRO A 88 18.84 -4.57 -0.36
C PRO A 88 19.72 -5.34 -1.37
N ALA A 89 20.99 -4.94 -1.50
CA ALA A 89 21.92 -5.63 -2.38
C ALA A 89 21.95 -7.14 -2.10
N LEU A 90 21.84 -7.94 -3.16
CA LEU A 90 21.86 -9.41 -3.06
C LEU A 90 23.27 -9.88 -2.73
N THR A 91 23.55 -10.06 -1.44
CA THR A 91 24.81 -10.60 -0.93
C THR A 91 24.62 -12.02 -0.39
N PRO A 92 25.68 -12.85 -0.39
CA PRO A 92 25.65 -14.12 0.32
C PRO A 92 25.21 -13.92 1.78
N ALA A 93 24.49 -14.88 2.35
CA ALA A 93 23.94 -14.78 3.72
C ALA A 93 25.01 -14.44 4.77
N ALA A 94 26.24 -14.97 4.61
CA ALA A 94 27.37 -14.68 5.48
C ALA A 94 27.88 -13.22 5.43
N LYS A 95 27.49 -12.46 4.41
CA LYS A 95 27.87 -11.05 4.18
C LYS A 95 26.70 -10.08 4.33
N THR A 96 25.46 -10.58 4.42
CA THR A 96 24.28 -9.74 4.57
C THR A 96 24.30 -9.05 5.93
N SER A 97 24.18 -7.71 5.93
CA SER A 97 24.17 -6.94 7.16
C SER A 97 22.87 -7.16 7.93
N GLY A 98 22.94 -7.09 9.26
CA GLY A 98 21.74 -7.14 10.10
C GLY A 98 20.83 -5.91 9.90
N GLU A 99 21.37 -4.80 9.42
CA GLU A 99 20.60 -3.58 9.13
C GLU A 99 19.75 -3.75 7.86
N ASP A 100 20.35 -4.26 6.79
CA ASP A 100 19.64 -4.57 5.54
C ASP A 100 18.53 -5.59 5.74
N LEU A 101 18.80 -6.63 6.53
CA LEU A 101 17.80 -7.64 6.86
C LEU A 101 16.64 -7.04 7.66
N ARG A 102 16.93 -6.18 8.64
CA ARG A 102 15.89 -5.49 9.42
C ARG A 102 15.07 -4.56 8.53
N ALA A 103 15.70 -3.79 7.65
CA ALA A 103 15.02 -2.89 6.73
C ALA A 103 14.09 -3.64 5.75
N ALA A 104 14.54 -4.80 5.25
CA ALA A 104 13.74 -5.68 4.40
C ALA A 104 12.53 -6.26 5.14
N LEU A 105 12.70 -6.78 6.36
CA LEU A 105 11.59 -7.31 7.16
C LEU A 105 10.61 -6.21 7.59
N GLU A 106 11.12 -5.03 7.94
CA GLU A 106 10.32 -3.87 8.31
C GLU A 106 9.41 -3.46 7.16
N THR A 107 9.95 -3.35 5.94
CA THR A 107 9.19 -2.95 4.76
C THR A 107 8.27 -4.05 4.26
N ASN A 108 8.79 -5.26 4.05
CA ASN A 108 8.09 -6.29 3.28
C ASN A 108 7.05 -7.03 4.12
N ALA A 109 7.32 -7.22 5.42
CA ALA A 109 6.48 -8.00 6.32
C ALA A 109 5.74 -7.13 7.34
N ILE A 110 6.47 -6.37 8.16
CA ILE A 110 5.87 -5.65 9.30
C ILE A 110 4.93 -4.55 8.80
N ALA A 111 5.38 -3.70 7.87
CA ALA A 111 4.55 -2.63 7.33
C ALA A 111 3.29 -3.18 6.64
N SER A 112 3.41 -4.22 5.81
CA SER A 112 2.27 -4.91 5.17
C SER A 112 1.24 -5.39 6.19
N LEU A 113 1.69 -5.99 7.30
CA LEU A 113 0.79 -6.44 8.37
C LEU A 113 0.13 -5.24 9.08
N MET A 114 0.89 -4.19 9.40
CA MET A 114 0.37 -3.02 10.11
C MET A 114 -0.65 -2.25 9.28
N VAL A 115 -0.40 -2.07 7.98
CA VAL A 115 -1.37 -1.47 7.04
C VAL A 115 -2.63 -2.31 6.94
N SER A 116 -2.48 -3.63 6.78
CA SER A 116 -3.63 -4.55 6.72
C SER A 116 -4.46 -4.49 7.99
N ARG A 117 -3.81 -4.44 9.16
CA ARG A 117 -4.48 -4.31 10.47
C ARG A 117 -5.16 -2.95 10.63
N ALA A 118 -4.54 -1.87 10.18
CA ALA A 118 -5.06 -0.51 10.25
C ALA A 118 -6.31 -0.32 9.38
N LEU A 119 -6.30 -0.88 8.16
CA LEU A 119 -7.38 -0.73 7.19
C LEU A 119 -8.45 -1.83 7.27
N ARG A 120 -8.23 -2.84 8.11
CA ARG A 120 -9.21 -3.93 8.37
C ARG A 120 -10.62 -3.42 8.67
N PRO A 121 -10.84 -2.37 9.49
CA PRO A 121 -12.20 -1.87 9.73
C PRO A 121 -12.90 -1.38 8.47
N LEU A 122 -12.17 -0.82 7.49
CA LEU A 122 -12.75 -0.36 6.22
C LEU A 122 -13.04 -1.53 5.26
N LEU A 123 -12.17 -2.56 5.27
CA LEU A 123 -12.41 -3.79 4.50
C LEU A 123 -13.65 -4.53 4.99
N LEU A 124 -13.87 -4.59 6.30
CA LEU A 124 -14.99 -5.33 6.89
C LEU A 124 -16.34 -4.59 6.84
N ARG A 125 -16.35 -3.31 6.44
CA ARG A 125 -17.59 -2.57 6.22
C ARG A 125 -18.30 -2.94 4.92
N GLN A 126 -17.63 -3.66 4.02
CA GLN A 126 -18.30 -4.21 2.85
C GLN A 126 -19.45 -5.13 3.27
N SER A 127 -20.63 -4.85 2.71
CA SER A 127 -21.77 -5.73 2.86
C SER A 127 -21.48 -7.08 2.17
N PRO A 128 -21.72 -8.22 2.83
CA PRO A 128 -21.51 -9.57 2.25
C PRO A 128 -22.35 -9.85 1.00
N VAL A 129 -23.28 -8.96 0.65
CA VAL A 129 -24.18 -9.06 -0.52
C VAL A 129 -23.50 -8.63 -1.84
N SER A 130 -22.42 -7.82 -1.80
CA SER A 130 -21.79 -7.25 -3.01
C SER A 130 -20.62 -8.10 -3.52
N SER A 131 -19.62 -8.34 -2.67
CA SER A 131 -18.51 -9.29 -2.85
C SER A 131 -17.63 -9.28 -1.60
N PRO A 132 -16.91 -10.37 -1.27
CA PRO A 132 -16.05 -10.39 -0.09
C PRO A 132 -14.81 -9.47 -0.29
N PRO A 133 -14.32 -8.84 0.79
CA PRO A 133 -13.11 -8.01 0.74
C PRO A 133 -11.90 -8.83 0.31
N LYS A 134 -11.04 -8.22 -0.51
CA LYS A 134 -9.82 -8.85 -1.02
C LYS A 134 -8.59 -8.18 -0.45
N LEU A 135 -7.77 -8.96 0.26
CA LEU A 135 -6.42 -8.57 0.64
C LEU A 135 -5.44 -9.29 -0.29
N ILE A 136 -4.64 -8.53 -1.03
CA ILE A 136 -3.61 -9.04 -1.93
C ILE A 136 -2.26 -8.60 -1.39
N LEU A 137 -1.38 -9.56 -1.14
CA LEU A 137 0.00 -9.33 -0.73
C LEU A 137 0.92 -9.72 -1.89
N ILE A 138 1.80 -8.82 -2.31
CA ILE A 138 2.78 -9.11 -3.36
C ILE A 138 4.05 -9.66 -2.70
N PHE A 139 4.41 -10.89 -3.06
CA PHE A 139 5.60 -11.58 -2.59
C PHE A 139 6.46 -12.05 -3.77
N SER A 140 7.69 -12.46 -3.46
CA SER A 140 8.60 -13.12 -4.41
C SER A 140 8.51 -14.64 -4.28
N SER A 141 8.76 -15.36 -5.38
CA SER A 141 8.95 -16.81 -5.38
C SER A 141 10.08 -17.26 -4.46
N ASP A 142 11.12 -16.43 -4.30
CA ASP A 142 12.29 -16.75 -3.45
C ASP A 142 11.94 -16.82 -1.95
N GLY A 143 10.78 -16.29 -1.55
CA GLY A 143 10.27 -16.41 -0.19
C GLY A 143 9.55 -17.73 0.10
N GLY A 144 9.33 -18.57 -0.92
CA GLY A 144 8.66 -19.86 -0.79
C GLY A 144 9.64 -20.96 -0.39
N ILE A 145 9.27 -21.75 0.63
CA ILE A 145 9.95 -23.01 0.91
C ILE A 145 9.23 -24.08 0.10
N ALA A 146 9.89 -24.62 -0.93
CA ALA A 146 9.41 -25.80 -1.61
C ALA A 146 9.59 -27.01 -0.68
N THR A 147 8.49 -27.71 -0.40
CA THR A 147 8.47 -28.98 0.35
C THR A 147 8.48 -30.16 -0.60
#